data_AF-K1TGB9-F1
#
_entry.id   AF-K1TGB9-F1
#
_cell.length_a   1.000
_cell.length_b   1.000
_cell.length_c   1.000
_cell.angle_alpha   90.00
_cell.angle_beta   90.00
_cell.angle_gamma   90.00
#
_symmetry.space_group_name_H-M   'P 1'
#
loop_
_entity.id
_entity.type
_entity.pdbx_description
1 polymer ?
#
loop_
_entity_poly.entity_id
_entity_poly.type
_entity_poly.pdbx_seq_one_letter_code
_entity_poly.pdbx_strand_id
1 'polypeptide(L)'
;MNHKNNNRSSFSGKIGFVLSAAGASVGLGNIWRFPYLAAKYGGGIFLLIYIILALTFGYTMIVAETSLGRMTGKSPVGAFHTFGKSKWLSFGGWINAIIPILIVPYYSVIGGWVIKYLWICQGHGHDLAADGYFS
;
A
#
# COMPACT_ATOMS: atom_id res chain seq x y z
N MET A 1 39.50 15.19 -1.96
CA MET A 1 38.28 15.08 -2.80
C MET A 1 37.51 13.86 -2.34
N ASN A 2 36.33 14.05 -1.73
CA ASN A 2 35.58 12.98 -1.08
C ASN A 2 34.48 12.46 -2.03
N HIS A 3 34.74 11.35 -2.74
CA HIS A 3 33.75 10.69 -3.59
C HIS A 3 32.69 10.00 -2.73
N LYS A 4 31.58 10.71 -2.44
CA LYS A 4 30.35 10.03 -2.01
C LYS A 4 29.82 9.22 -3.20
N ASN A 5 29.94 7.90 -3.13
CA ASN A 5 29.23 6.99 -4.04
C ASN A 5 27.72 7.17 -3.83
N ASN A 6 27.11 8.00 -4.66
CA ASN A 6 25.67 8.21 -4.73
C ASN A 6 24.99 7.02 -5.44
N ASN A 7 25.12 5.81 -4.88
CA ASN A 7 24.42 4.61 -5.32
C ASN A 7 22.96 4.64 -4.88
N ARG A 8 22.22 5.69 -5.24
CA ARG A 8 20.77 5.74 -5.02
C ARG A 8 20.08 5.30 -6.31
N SER A 9 19.32 4.22 -6.23
CA SER A 9 18.44 3.80 -7.32
C SER A 9 17.44 4.92 -7.61
N SER A 10 17.43 5.38 -8.85
CA SER A 10 16.43 6.32 -9.35
C SER A 10 15.45 5.55 -10.22
N PHE A 11 14.18 5.97 -10.22
CA PHE A 11 13.22 5.43 -11.17
C PHE A 11 13.65 5.79 -12.59
N SER A 12 13.50 4.82 -13.51
CA SER A 12 13.87 4.97 -14.93
C SER A 12 13.04 6.06 -15.65
N GLY A 13 11.90 6.48 -15.09
CA GLY A 13 11.13 7.62 -15.59
C GLY A 13 9.92 7.99 -14.73
N LYS A 14 9.23 9.08 -15.09
CA LYS A 14 8.02 9.57 -14.41
C LYS A 14 6.91 8.51 -14.39
N ILE A 15 6.74 7.78 -15.49
CA ILE A 15 5.74 6.73 -15.62
C ILE A 15 6.02 5.58 -14.65
N GLY A 16 7.28 5.14 -14.54
CA GLY A 16 7.65 4.07 -13.61
C GLY A 16 7.39 4.44 -12.15
N PHE A 17 7.63 5.70 -11.78
CA PHE A 17 7.28 6.21 -10.45
C PHE A 17 5.76 6.19 -10.20
N VAL A 18 4.97 6.72 -11.15
CA VAL A 18 3.50 6.76 -11.03
C VAL A 18 2.92 5.35 -10.98
N LEU A 19 3.40 4.43 -11.82
CA LEU A 19 2.91 3.06 -11.87
C LEU A 19 3.27 2.29 -10.60
N SER A 20 4.47 2.50 -10.05
CA SER A 20 4.86 1.91 -8.76
C SER A 20 4.00 2.43 -7.61
N ALA A 21 3.70 3.73 -7.57
CA ALA A 21 2.83 4.32 -6.56
C ALA A 21 1.37 3.86 -6.69
N ALA A 22 0.87 3.76 -7.91
CA ALA A 22 -0.46 3.24 -8.21
C ALA A 22 -0.58 1.77 -7.80
N GLY A 23 0.41 0.93 -8.16
CA GLY A 23 0.45 -0.48 -7.77
C GLY A 23 0.52 -0.68 -6.26
N ALA A 24 1.21 0.19 -5.53
CA ALA A 24 1.24 0.14 -4.06
C ALA A 24 -0.07 0.59 -3.41
N SER A 25 -0.85 1.43 -4.09
CA SER A 25 -2.12 1.99 -3.59
C SER A 25 -3.34 1.11 -3.90
N VAL A 26 -3.29 0.33 -4.98
CA VAL A 26 -4.37 -0.57 -5.38
C VAL A 26 -4.18 -1.93 -4.70
N GLY A 27 -5.12 -2.32 -3.85
CA GLY A 27 -5.06 -3.59 -3.11
C GLY A 27 -6.40 -4.32 -3.02
N LEU A 28 -6.37 -5.51 -2.42
CA LEU A 28 -7.53 -6.40 -2.19
C LEU A 28 -8.72 -5.69 -1.51
N GLY A 29 -8.43 -4.71 -0.65
CA GLY A 29 -9.47 -3.89 0.00
C GLY A 29 -10.37 -3.18 -0.99
N ASN A 30 -9.85 -2.73 -2.14
CA ASN A 30 -10.66 -2.09 -3.17
C ASN A 30 -11.53 -3.11 -3.93
N ILE A 31 -11.16 -4.39 -3.94
CA ILE A 31 -11.86 -5.45 -4.66
C ILE A 31 -13.10 -5.92 -3.89
N TRP A 32 -12.98 -6.17 -2.58
CA TRP A 32 -14.12 -6.68 -1.79
C TRP A 32 -14.70 -5.67 -0.80
N ARG A 33 -13.87 -4.85 -0.16
CA ARG A 33 -14.30 -4.10 1.04
C ARG A 33 -15.00 -2.83 0.62
N PHE A 34 -14.44 -2.16 -0.38
CA PHE A 34 -15.05 -0.98 -0.98
C PHE A 34 -16.47 -1.24 -1.49
N PRO A 35 -16.74 -2.22 -2.39
CA PRO A 35 -18.10 -2.45 -2.87
C PRO A 35 -19.05 -2.89 -1.75
N TYR A 36 -18.57 -3.69 -0.78
CA TYR A 36 -19.37 -4.05 0.39
C TYR A 36 -19.79 -2.83 1.22
N LEU A 37 -18.85 -1.93 1.53
CA LEU A 37 -19.13 -0.70 2.27
C LEU A 37 -20.04 0.23 1.47
N ALA A 38 -19.80 0.38 0.16
CA ALA A 38 -20.64 1.17 -0.71
C ALA A 38 -22.09 0.63 -0.72
N ALA A 39 -22.27 -0.68 -0.90
CA ALA A 39 -23.59 -1.30 -0.85
C ALA A 39 -24.27 -1.11 0.52
N LYS A 40 -23.53 -1.25 1.63
CA LYS A 40 -24.07 -1.14 2.98
C LYS A 40 -24.45 0.28 3.38
N TYR A 41 -23.69 1.29 2.95
CA TYR A 41 -23.84 2.69 3.40
C TYR A 41 -24.56 3.60 2.39
N GLY A 42 -25.53 3.05 1.64
CA GLY A 42 -26.40 3.86 0.77
C GLY A 42 -25.82 4.12 -0.63
N GLY A 43 -24.90 3.29 -1.10
CA GLY A 43 -24.45 3.21 -2.49
C GLY A 43 -23.87 4.53 -3.01
N GLY A 44 -24.67 5.26 -3.78
CA GLY A 44 -24.26 6.50 -4.45
C GLY A 44 -23.91 7.63 -3.48
N ILE A 45 -24.62 7.78 -2.35
CA ILE A 45 -24.28 8.81 -1.35
C ILE A 45 -22.90 8.51 -0.74
N PHE A 46 -22.63 7.25 -0.41
CA PHE A 46 -21.33 6.84 0.11
C PHE A 46 -20.21 7.16 -0.88
N LEU A 47 -20.43 6.89 -2.17
CA LEU A 47 -19.44 7.17 -3.21
C LEU A 47 -19.14 8.67 -3.33
N LEU A 48 -20.16 9.53 -3.27
CA LEU A 48 -19.98 10.97 -3.36
C LEU A 48 -19.12 11.49 -2.18
N ILE A 49 -19.44 11.08 -0.96
CA ILE A 49 -18.67 11.45 0.24
C ILE A 49 -17.24 10.90 0.15
N TYR A 50 -17.09 9.65 -0.30
CA TYR A 50 -15.79 9.02 -0.49
C TYR A 50 -14.90 9.82 -1.45
N ILE A 51 -15.43 10.28 -2.59
CA ILE A 51 -14.68 11.09 -3.56
C ILE A 51 -14.26 12.43 -2.96
N ILE A 52 -15.14 13.11 -2.23
CA ILE A 52 -14.82 14.39 -1.57
C ILE A 52 -13.68 14.19 -0.56
N LEU A 53 -13.75 13.15 0.27
CA LEU A 53 -12.70 12.86 1.25
C LEU A 53 -11.39 12.43 0.59
N ALA A 54 -11.45 11.66 -0.51
CA ALA A 54 -10.28 11.25 -1.26
C ALA A 54 -9.55 12.45 -1.90
N LEU A 55 -10.30 13.38 -2.51
CA LEU A 55 -9.73 14.57 -3.15
C LEU A 55 -9.21 15.61 -2.15
N THR A 56 -9.73 15.63 -0.92
CA THR A 56 -9.31 16.59 0.11
C THR A 56 -8.20 16.01 0.98
N PHE A 57 -8.53 15.03 1.84
CA PHE A 57 -7.60 14.43 2.78
C PHE A 57 -6.57 13.53 2.08
N GLY A 58 -7.04 12.67 1.17
CA GLY A 58 -6.16 11.72 0.47
C GLY A 58 -5.11 12.45 -0.38
N TYR A 59 -5.54 13.40 -1.20
CA TYR A 59 -4.63 14.20 -2.03
C TYR A 59 -3.62 14.98 -1.18
N THR A 60 -4.08 15.70 -0.15
CA THR A 60 -3.21 16.49 0.72
C THR A 60 -2.16 15.62 1.41
N MET A 61 -2.56 14.43 1.89
CA MET A 61 -1.66 13.49 2.56
C MET A 61 -0.58 12.97 1.60
N ILE A 62 -0.96 12.56 0.38
CA ILE A 62 0.00 12.07 -0.63
C ILE A 62 0.99 13.17 -1.02
N VAL A 63 0.53 14.41 -1.22
CA VAL A 63 1.39 15.54 -1.56
C VAL A 63 2.35 15.87 -0.41
N ALA A 64 1.87 15.85 0.83
CA ALA A 64 2.70 16.09 2.01
C ALA A 64 3.79 15.02 2.15
N GLU A 65 3.43 13.74 2.05
CA GLU A 65 4.36 12.62 2.21
C GLU A 65 5.40 12.57 1.08
N THR A 66 4.95 12.78 -0.16
CA THR A 66 5.85 12.84 -1.32
C THR A 66 6.81 14.01 -1.23
N SER A 67 6.35 15.19 -0.81
CA SER A 67 7.19 16.37 -0.64
C SER A 67 8.24 16.17 0.45
N LEU A 68 7.84 15.57 1.57
CA LEU A 68 8.74 15.23 2.69
C LEU A 68 9.83 14.23 2.26
N GLY A 69 9.44 13.20 1.52
CA GLY A 69 10.37 12.20 0.98
C GLY A 69 11.36 12.80 -0.03
N ARG A 70 10.90 13.70 -0.90
CA ARG A 70 11.76 14.39 -1.88
C ARG A 70 12.73 15.38 -1.22
N MET A 71 12.29 16.08 -0.18
CA MET A 71 13.12 17.07 0.52
C MET A 71 14.21 16.42 1.37
N THR A 72 13.91 15.30 2.03
CA THR A 72 14.90 14.61 2.88
C THR A 72 15.74 13.58 2.14
N GLY A 73 15.17 12.93 1.11
CA GLY A 73 15.79 11.81 0.43
C GLY A 73 16.22 10.70 1.39
N LYS A 74 15.48 10.47 2.48
CA LYS A 74 15.78 9.45 3.50
C LYS A 74 14.57 8.55 3.72
N SER A 75 14.81 7.35 4.26
CA SER A 75 13.74 6.48 4.73
C SER A 75 12.85 7.19 5.76
N PRO A 76 11.59 6.77 5.98
CA PRO A 76 10.64 7.44 6.87
C PRO A 76 11.24 7.78 8.25
N VAL A 77 11.89 6.80 8.89
CA VAL A 77 12.61 6.98 10.17
C VAL A 77 13.67 8.10 10.11
N GLY A 78 14.46 8.13 9.04
CA GLY A 78 15.50 9.14 8.83
C GLY A 78 14.99 10.52 8.41
N ALA A 79 13.82 10.57 7.76
CA ALA A 79 13.15 11.81 7.38
C ALA A 79 12.62 12.54 8.63
N PHE A 80 11.88 11.84 9.49
CA PHE A 80 11.38 12.42 10.74
C PHE A 80 12.50 12.84 11.71
N HIS A 81 13.61 12.09 11.75
CA HIS A 81 14.79 12.48 12.54
C HIS A 81 15.50 13.74 12.01
N THR A 82 15.30 14.11 10.74
CA THR A 82 15.90 15.32 10.15
C THR A 82 15.12 16.59 10.54
N PHE A 83 13.81 16.49 10.78
CA PHE A 83 12.96 17.64 11.12
C PHE A 83 12.85 17.94 12.62
N GLY A 84 13.25 17.01 13.49
CA GLY A 84 13.37 17.33 14.91
C GLY A 84 13.96 16.20 15.74
N LYS A 85 14.83 16.55 16.69
CA LYS A 85 15.35 15.63 17.73
C LYS A 85 14.32 15.29 18.81
N SER A 86 13.07 15.73 18.68
CA SER A 86 12.02 15.41 19.64
C SER A 86 11.69 13.92 19.56
N LYS A 87 11.66 13.26 20.72
CA LYS A 87 11.39 11.82 20.86
C LYS A 87 10.06 11.42 20.19
N TRP A 88 9.10 12.35 20.11
CA TRP A 88 7.78 12.15 19.48
C TRP A 88 7.85 12.02 17.95
N LEU A 89 8.68 12.83 17.28
CA LEU A 89 8.88 12.75 15.82
C LEU A 89 9.62 11.46 15.43
N SER A 90 10.61 11.06 16.22
CA SER A 90 11.34 9.80 16.01
C SER A 90 10.40 8.58 16.15
N PHE A 91 9.49 8.62 17.13
CA PHE A 91 8.47 7.58 17.31
C PHE A 91 7.53 7.48 16.09
N GLY A 92 7.07 8.62 15.56
CA GLY A 92 6.27 8.67 14.34
C GLY A 92 7.00 8.14 13.09
N GLY A 93 8.34 8.24 13.04
CA GLY A 93 9.12 7.62 11.97
C GLY A 93 9.19 6.10 12.08
N TRP A 94 9.36 5.58 13.30
CA TRP A 94 9.39 4.14 13.56
C TRP A 94 8.04 3.47 13.33
N ILE A 95 6.93 4.12 13.69
CA ILE A 95 5.60 3.55 13.49
C ILE A 95 5.30 3.34 11.99
N ASN A 96 5.70 4.30 11.14
CA ASN A 96 5.58 4.19 9.69
C ASN A 96 6.40 3.03 9.09
N ALA A 97 7.48 2.60 9.76
CA ALA A 97 8.27 1.45 9.32
C ALA A 97 7.71 0.11 9.84
N ILE A 98 7.19 0.08 11.07
CA ILE A 98 6.69 -1.15 11.72
C ILE A 98 5.34 -1.58 11.17
N ILE A 99 4.42 -0.63 10.90
CA ILE A 99 3.06 -0.96 10.45
C ILE A 99 3.06 -1.81 9.16
N PRO A 100 3.80 -1.43 8.09
CA PRO A 100 3.86 -2.26 6.89
C PRO A 100 4.47 -3.64 7.14
N ILE A 101 5.46 -3.75 8.01
CA ILE A 101 6.07 -5.05 8.35
C ILE A 101 5.04 -5.97 9.01
N LEU A 102 4.17 -5.42 9.86
CA LEU A 102 3.13 -6.20 10.53
C LEU A 102 2.01 -6.64 9.58
N ILE A 103 1.71 -5.84 8.55
CA ILE A 103 0.62 -6.14 7.61
C ILE A 103 1.03 -7.09 6.49
N VAL A 104 2.32 -7.16 6.14
CA VAL A 104 2.84 -8.01 5.07
C VAL A 104 2.49 -9.49 5.26
N PRO A 105 2.69 -10.13 6.43
CA PRO A 105 2.31 -11.54 6.63
C PRO A 105 0.84 -11.83 6.33
N TYR A 106 -0.07 -10.92 6.72
CA TYR A 106 -1.50 -11.05 6.44
C TYR A 106 -1.77 -11.04 4.93
N TYR A 107 -1.16 -10.10 4.20
CA TYR A 107 -1.29 -10.04 2.74
C TYR A 107 -0.62 -11.22 2.02
N SER A 108 0.49 -11.75 2.55
CA SER A 108 1.17 -12.91 1.99
C SER A 108 0.31 -14.17 2.04
N VAL A 109 -0.42 -14.40 3.13
CA VAL A 109 -1.35 -15.56 3.26
C VAL A 109 -2.46 -15.47 2.23
N ILE A 110 -3.09 -14.29 2.08
CA ILE A 110 -4.15 -14.08 1.09
C ILE A 110 -3.61 -14.25 -0.34
N GLY A 111 -2.41 -13.72 -0.62
CA GLY A 111 -1.74 -13.94 -1.91
C GLY A 111 -1.51 -15.41 -2.22
N GLY A 112 -1.12 -16.20 -1.21
CA GLY A 112 -1.01 -17.66 -1.33
C GLY A 112 -2.32 -18.34 -1.72
N TRP A 113 -3.45 -17.92 -1.15
CA TRP A 113 -4.77 -18.41 -1.57
C TRP A 113 -5.09 -18.04 -3.01
N VAL A 114 -4.83 -16.79 -3.42
CA VAL A 114 -5.06 -16.36 -4.82
C VAL A 114 -4.26 -17.22 -5.80
N ILE A 115 -2.98 -17.49 -5.52
CA ILE A 115 -2.13 -18.34 -6.36
C ILE A 115 -2.68 -19.77 -6.39
N LYS A 116 -3.08 -20.32 -5.25
CA LYS A 116 -3.70 -21.66 -5.14
C LYS A 116 -4.94 -21.75 -6.04
N TYR A 117 -5.87 -20.79 -5.94
CA TYR A 117 -7.07 -20.79 -6.78
C TYR A 117 -6.78 -20.56 -8.27
N LEU A 118 -5.78 -19.72 -8.61
CA LEU A 118 -5.36 -19.54 -10.00
C LEU A 118 -4.79 -20.82 -10.63
N TRP A 119 -4.02 -21.59 -9.86
CA TRP A 119 -3.46 -22.87 -10.34
C TRP A 119 -4.56 -23.90 -10.61
N ILE A 120 -5.61 -23.87 -9.79
CA ILE A 120 -6.75 -24.77 -9.92
C ILE A 120 -7.64 -24.41 -11.11
N CYS A 121 -7.90 -23.12 -11.31
CA CYS A 121 -8.68 -22.62 -12.45
C CYS A 121 -8.06 -22.98 -13.82
N GLN A 122 -6.76 -23.28 -13.89
CA GLN A 122 -6.07 -23.65 -15.14
C GLN A 122 -6.30 -25.11 -15.59
N GLY A 123 -7.01 -25.93 -14.82
CA GLY A 123 -7.35 -27.30 -15.26
C GLY A 123 -7.52 -28.34 -14.15
N HIS A 124 -7.19 -28.00 -12.91
CA HIS A 124 -7.34 -28.90 -11.74
C HIS A 124 -8.67 -28.69 -11.01
N GLY A 125 -9.71 -28.20 -11.71
CA GLY A 125 -11.04 -27.97 -11.13
C GLY A 125 -11.69 -29.24 -10.57
N HIS A 126 -11.28 -30.41 -11.04
CA HIS A 126 -11.70 -31.71 -10.51
C HIS A 126 -11.28 -31.91 -9.04
N ASP A 127 -10.16 -31.32 -8.59
CA ASP A 127 -9.73 -31.37 -7.19
C ASP A 127 -10.62 -30.53 -6.27
N LEU A 128 -11.27 -29.46 -6.78
CA LEU A 128 -12.24 -28.67 -6.00
C LEU A 128 -13.57 -29.39 -5.81
N ALA A 129 -13.94 -30.22 -6.77
CA ALA A 129 -15.17 -31.00 -6.75
C ALA A 129 -15.05 -32.26 -5.89
N ALA A 130 -13.84 -32.59 -5.40
CA ALA A 130 -13.64 -33.65 -4.45
C ALA A 130 -14.25 -33.27 -3.08
N ASP A 131 -15.08 -34.15 -2.54
CA ASP A 131 -15.91 -33.92 -1.34
C ASP A 131 -15.15 -33.53 -0.06
N GLY A 132 -13.81 -33.65 -0.06
CA GLY A 132 -12.94 -33.33 1.09
C GLY A 132 -12.06 -32.09 0.92
N TYR A 133 -12.18 -31.32 -0.17
CA TYR A 133 -11.23 -30.22 -0.47
C TYR A 133 -11.24 -29.07 0.56
N PHE A 134 -12.39 -28.85 1.19
CA PHE A 134 -12.62 -27.77 2.15
C PHE A 134 -12.80 -28.26 3.61
N SER A 135 -12.65 -29.56 3.87
CA SER A 135 -12.69 -30.15 5.22
C SER A 135 -11.29 -30.24 5.84
#